data_AF-A0A8H5N242-F1
#
_entry.id   AF-A0A8H5N242-F1
#
_cell.length_a   1.000
_cell.length_b   1.000
_cell.length_c   1.000
_cell.angle_alpha   90.00
_cell.angle_beta   90.00
_cell.angle_gamma   90.00
#
_symmetry.space_group_name_H-M   'P 1'
#
loop_
_entity.id
_entity.type
_entity.pdbx_description
1 polymer ?
#
loop_
_entity_poly.entity_id
_entity_poly.type
_entity_poly.pdbx_seq_one_letter_code
_entity_poly.pdbx_strand_id
1 'polypeptide(L)'
;MRVRQLIKRFDSPKIDPKAGLGALTKTFSTAISKTWTCTKDYERRVRQPVRAGLGQKVVIIDNEFDPITRELYETAIIDRVSGKTLLNTLIAHTEETKSAAPPRRTQGEKVRIISQLWKKKVYGRSRELAQLDVHQVAKRLREIGITPETIFLAWHVSCADLQILRDFLAKGGHRNILPEDGNCFPLIPLFRENMPKGSFPLRLEIVYPVMFPRSDLCGHNHRALIDCLQARDVCNGFDDFCEPVGSRGIEWKPAKFRKEAQRCIGDYLA
;
A
#
# COMPACT_ATOMS: atom_id res chain seq x y z
N MET A 1 -1.99 -17.64 18.98
CA MET A 1 -2.98 -17.23 17.96
C MET A 1 -3.10 -18.35 16.93
N ARG A 2 -4.30 -18.87 16.62
CA ARG A 2 -4.46 -20.08 15.77
C ARG A 2 -4.23 -19.74 14.30
N VAL A 3 -3.40 -20.51 13.60
CA VAL A 3 -3.04 -20.38 12.16
C VAL A 3 -4.24 -20.15 11.23
N ARG A 4 -5.43 -20.67 11.55
CA ARG A 4 -6.67 -20.42 10.81
C ARG A 4 -7.15 -18.95 10.83
N GLN A 5 -6.85 -18.19 11.88
CA GLN A 5 -7.15 -16.75 11.97
C GLN A 5 -6.16 -15.90 11.15
N LEU A 6 -4.91 -16.37 10.97
CA LEU A 6 -3.95 -15.78 10.04
C LEU A 6 -4.46 -15.98 8.62
N ILE A 7 -4.75 -17.21 8.18
CA ILE A 7 -5.25 -17.50 6.83
C ILE A 7 -6.55 -16.73 6.51
N LYS A 8 -7.52 -16.65 7.43
CA LYS A 8 -8.76 -15.85 7.23
C LYS A 8 -8.55 -14.33 7.15
N ARG A 9 -7.42 -13.79 7.62
CA ARG A 9 -7.06 -12.38 7.38
C ARG A 9 -6.53 -12.18 5.95
N PHE A 10 -5.98 -13.24 5.35
CA PHE A 10 -5.18 -13.19 4.12
C PHE A 10 -5.92 -13.66 2.86
N ASP A 11 -7.00 -14.40 2.99
CA ASP A 11 -8.05 -14.35 1.99
C ASP A 11 -8.77 -13.01 2.16
N SER A 12 -8.88 -12.24 1.07
CA SER A 12 -9.79 -11.10 1.03
C SER A 12 -11.15 -11.61 1.51
N PRO A 13 -11.78 -11.01 2.55
CA PRO A 13 -13.19 -11.24 2.76
C PRO A 13 -13.84 -10.94 1.41
N LYS A 14 -14.55 -11.92 0.84
CA LYS A 14 -15.49 -11.63 -0.23
C LYS A 14 -16.45 -10.62 0.37
N ILE A 15 -16.23 -9.34 0.09
CA ILE A 15 -17.23 -8.33 0.39
C ILE A 15 -18.44 -8.79 -0.40
N ASP A 16 -19.54 -9.11 0.29
CA ASP A 16 -20.82 -9.26 -0.38
C ASP A 16 -21.09 -7.93 -1.11
N PRO A 17 -20.96 -7.90 -2.45
CA PRO A 17 -20.86 -6.64 -3.18
C PRO A 17 -22.14 -5.81 -3.09
N LYS A 18 -23.30 -6.45 -2.87
CA LYS A 18 -24.61 -5.80 -2.92
C LYS A 18 -25.02 -5.20 -1.58
N ALA A 19 -24.74 -5.87 -0.47
CA ALA A 19 -25.16 -5.40 0.86
C ALA A 19 -24.10 -4.50 1.55
N GLY A 20 -22.82 -4.64 1.21
CA GLY A 20 -21.71 -3.96 1.91
C GLY A 20 -21.29 -2.61 1.32
N LEU A 21 -21.17 -2.50 -0.02
CA LEU A 21 -20.54 -1.34 -0.65
C LEU A 21 -21.39 -0.06 -0.53
N GLY A 22 -22.73 -0.17 -0.56
CA GLY A 22 -23.62 0.97 -0.35
C GLY A 22 -23.53 1.56 1.06
N ALA A 23 -23.45 0.71 2.09
CA ALA A 23 -23.27 1.14 3.48
C ALA A 23 -21.88 1.76 3.73
N LEU A 24 -20.84 1.18 3.13
CA LEU A 24 -19.48 1.74 3.15
C LEU A 24 -19.45 3.11 2.46
N THR A 25 -20.02 3.22 1.25
CA THR A 25 -20.11 4.48 0.51
C THR A 25 -20.85 5.56 1.30
N LYS A 26 -21.95 5.22 1.98
CA LYS A 26 -22.70 6.17 2.83
C LYS A 26 -21.84 6.64 4.02
N THR A 27 -21.16 5.71 4.67
CA THR A 27 -20.27 6.00 5.81
C THR A 27 -19.13 6.91 5.37
N PHE A 28 -18.45 6.56 4.28
CA PHE A 28 -17.35 7.34 3.71
C PHE A 28 -17.82 8.72 3.26
N SER A 29 -18.96 8.81 2.56
CA SER A 29 -19.55 10.07 2.13
C SER A 29 -19.87 11.02 3.29
N THR A 30 -20.29 10.46 4.42
CA THR A 30 -20.51 11.24 5.66
C THR A 30 -19.19 11.72 6.25
N ALA A 31 -18.16 10.88 6.23
CA ALA A 31 -16.83 11.27 6.71
C ALA A 31 -16.23 12.40 5.87
N ILE A 32 -16.32 12.34 4.54
CA ILE A 32 -15.80 13.39 3.65
C ILE A 32 -16.68 14.64 3.60
N SER A 33 -17.84 14.68 4.28
CA SER A 33 -18.66 15.90 4.33
C SER A 33 -18.07 16.98 5.24
N LYS A 34 -16.95 16.70 5.90
CA LYS A 34 -16.20 17.62 6.75
C LYS A 34 -14.78 17.78 6.19
N THR A 35 -14.10 18.85 6.58
CA THR A 35 -12.67 19.02 6.35
C THR A 35 -11.90 18.02 7.20
N TRP A 36 -11.08 17.20 6.55
CA TRP A 36 -10.20 16.26 7.23
C TRP A 36 -8.97 16.98 7.76
N THR A 37 -8.34 16.41 8.79
CA THR A 37 -7.08 16.91 9.33
C THR A 37 -5.98 15.90 9.09
N CYS A 38 -4.75 16.40 9.01
CA CYS A 38 -3.55 15.58 8.99
C CYS A 38 -2.58 16.08 10.06
N THR A 39 -1.52 15.31 10.32
CA THR A 39 -0.49 15.74 11.27
C THR A 39 0.27 16.94 10.69
N LYS A 40 0.79 17.80 11.58
CA LYS A 40 1.63 18.93 11.17
C LYS A 40 2.87 18.48 10.40
N ASP A 41 3.40 17.30 10.73
CA ASP A 41 4.56 16.75 10.06
C ASP A 41 4.24 16.30 8.63
N TYR A 42 3.13 15.58 8.44
CA TYR A 42 2.67 15.19 7.10
C TYR A 42 2.34 16.43 6.24
N GLU A 43 1.66 17.42 6.82
CA GLU A 43 1.35 18.68 6.14
C GLU A 43 2.62 19.36 5.62
N ARG A 44 3.61 19.57 6.51
CA ARG A 44 4.85 20.30 6.19
C ARG A 44 5.77 19.55 5.22
N ARG A 45 5.86 18.23 5.35
CA ARG A 45 6.89 17.42 4.66
C ARG A 45 6.37 16.70 3.42
N VAL A 46 5.06 16.51 3.30
CA VAL A 46 4.45 15.77 2.20
C VAL A 46 3.48 16.67 1.45
N ARG A 47 2.38 17.08 2.10
CA ARG A 47 1.25 17.70 1.41
C ARG A 47 1.59 19.08 0.82
N GLN A 48 2.19 19.97 1.60
CA GLN A 48 2.57 21.30 1.11
C GLN A 48 3.67 21.25 0.03
N PRO A 49 4.79 20.51 0.21
CA PRO A 49 5.82 20.42 -0.81
C PRO A 49 5.34 19.81 -2.12
N VAL A 50 4.49 18.78 -2.06
CA VAL A 50 3.90 18.15 -3.25
C VAL A 50 3.01 19.15 -4.00
N ARG A 51 2.16 19.91 -3.29
CA ARG A 51 1.27 20.89 -3.93
C ARG A 51 1.99 22.11 -4.47
N ALA A 52 3.02 22.58 -3.77
CA ALA A 52 3.85 23.69 -4.22
C ALA A 52 4.89 23.28 -5.27
N GLY A 53 5.00 21.99 -5.61
CA GLY A 53 5.93 21.50 -6.62
C GLY A 53 7.41 21.67 -6.22
N LEU A 54 7.74 21.60 -4.93
CA LEU A 54 9.07 21.93 -4.39
C LEU A 54 10.17 20.89 -4.73
N GLY A 55 9.94 19.98 -5.67
CA GLY A 55 10.91 18.99 -6.12
C GLY A 55 11.32 17.93 -5.09
N GLN A 56 10.70 17.93 -3.90
CA GLN A 56 10.98 16.94 -2.87
C GLN A 56 10.58 15.55 -3.34
N LYS A 57 11.48 14.58 -3.12
CA LYS A 57 11.23 13.21 -3.53
C LYS A 57 10.35 12.48 -2.53
N VAL A 58 9.11 12.27 -2.93
CA VAL A 58 8.12 11.48 -2.21
C VAL A 58 7.74 10.28 -3.07
N VAL A 59 7.83 9.08 -2.51
CA VAL A 59 7.52 7.84 -3.21
C VAL A 59 6.51 7.01 -2.42
N ILE A 60 5.80 6.14 -3.12
CA ILE A 60 4.93 5.14 -2.50
C ILE A 60 5.60 3.78 -2.64
N ILE A 61 5.58 3.00 -1.57
CA ILE A 61 6.13 1.64 -1.52
C ILE A 61 5.04 0.65 -1.13
N ASP A 62 5.12 -0.53 -1.72
CA ASP A 62 4.39 -1.71 -1.31
C ASP A 62 5.25 -2.95 -1.58
N ASN A 63 5.10 -3.98 -0.74
CA ASN A 63 5.85 -5.23 -0.84
C ASN A 63 4.92 -6.44 -0.73
N GLU A 64 5.20 -7.46 -1.52
CA GLU A 64 4.71 -8.82 -1.22
C GLU A 64 5.80 -9.59 -0.49
N PHE A 65 5.47 -10.14 0.68
CA PHE A 65 6.44 -10.82 1.53
C PHE A 65 5.80 -11.96 2.32
N ASP A 66 6.64 -12.82 2.87
CA ASP A 66 6.20 -13.86 3.77
C ASP A 66 5.71 -13.27 5.11
N PRO A 67 4.44 -13.44 5.49
CA PRO A 67 3.91 -12.81 6.70
C PRO A 67 4.52 -13.36 8.00
N ILE A 68 5.28 -14.45 7.93
CA ILE A 68 5.88 -15.11 9.09
C ILE A 68 7.39 -14.86 9.11
N THR A 69 8.09 -15.12 8.01
CA THR A 69 9.56 -14.95 7.94
C THR A 69 9.98 -13.55 7.52
N ARG A 70 9.04 -12.72 7.05
CA ARG A 70 9.27 -11.41 6.42
C ARG A 70 10.21 -11.48 5.21
N GLU A 71 10.33 -12.65 4.60
CA GLU A 71 11.10 -12.81 3.36
C GLU A 71 10.40 -12.06 2.22
N LEU A 72 11.11 -11.10 1.62
CA LEU A 72 10.59 -10.22 0.56
C LEU A 72 10.50 -10.99 -0.77
N TYR A 73 9.35 -10.99 -1.42
CA TYR A 73 9.11 -11.70 -2.68
C TYR A 73 8.91 -10.76 -3.88
N GLU A 74 8.23 -9.63 -3.67
CA GLU A 74 7.99 -8.58 -4.68
C GLU A 74 8.15 -7.22 -4.01
N THR A 75 8.67 -6.24 -4.74
CA THR A 75 8.69 -4.84 -4.28
C THR A 75 8.35 -3.91 -5.43
N ALA A 76 7.52 -2.91 -5.13
CA ALA A 76 7.22 -1.82 -6.04
C ALA A 76 7.42 -0.48 -5.36
N ILE A 77 7.93 0.47 -6.13
CA ILE A 77 8.08 1.87 -5.74
C ILE A 77 7.63 2.73 -6.91
N ILE A 78 6.72 3.67 -6.63
CA ILE A 78 6.26 4.64 -7.62
C ILE A 78 6.51 6.06 -7.11
N ASP A 79 6.71 6.98 -8.05
CA ASP A 79 6.75 8.41 -7.75
C ASP A 79 5.36 8.91 -7.33
N ARG A 80 5.28 9.59 -6.19
CA ARG A 80 4.01 10.04 -5.62
C ARG A 80 3.30 11.06 -6.51
N VAL A 81 4.03 11.94 -7.18
CA VAL A 81 3.46 13.05 -7.96
C VAL A 81 3.02 12.55 -9.34
N SER A 82 3.96 12.06 -10.13
CA SER A 82 3.74 11.64 -11.51
C SER A 82 3.04 10.27 -11.63
N GLY A 83 3.11 9.43 -10.60
CA GLY A 83 2.65 8.04 -10.68
C GLY A 83 3.58 7.13 -11.49
N LYS A 84 4.73 7.63 -11.94
CA LYS A 84 5.71 6.85 -12.70
C LYS A 84 6.25 5.70 -11.85
N THR A 85 6.26 4.50 -12.42
CA THR A 85 6.93 3.34 -11.81
C THR A 85 8.45 3.55 -11.78
N LEU A 86 9.04 3.52 -10.59
CA LEU A 86 10.47 3.67 -10.38
C LEU A 86 11.16 2.30 -10.22
N LEU A 87 10.50 1.41 -9.48
CA LEU A 87 10.89 0.02 -9.27
C LEU A 87 9.64 -0.85 -9.28
N ASN A 88 9.70 -2.01 -9.94
CA ASN A 88 8.68 -3.04 -9.89
C ASN A 88 9.35 -4.36 -10.25
N THR A 89 9.57 -5.23 -9.28
CA THR A 89 10.40 -6.43 -9.45
C THR A 89 9.99 -7.54 -8.52
N LEU A 90 10.18 -8.77 -8.98
CA LEU A 90 10.30 -9.93 -8.11
C LEU A 90 11.71 -10.00 -7.53
N ILE A 91 11.85 -10.63 -6.37
CA ILE A 91 13.14 -10.80 -5.69
C ILE A 91 13.77 -12.14 -6.08
N ALA A 92 15.00 -12.11 -6.59
CA ALA A 92 15.82 -13.31 -6.74
C ALA A 92 16.55 -13.60 -5.42
N HIS A 93 16.16 -14.68 -4.73
CA HIS A 93 16.82 -15.08 -3.47
C HIS A 93 18.13 -15.83 -3.73
N THR A 94 19.23 -15.18 -3.38
CA THR A 94 20.59 -15.74 -3.29
C THR A 94 20.84 -16.37 -1.91
N GLU A 95 21.93 -17.14 -1.74
CA GLU A 95 22.29 -17.70 -0.42
C GLU A 95 22.44 -16.62 0.67
N GLU A 96 22.91 -15.42 0.29
CA GLU A 96 23.10 -14.28 1.21
C GLU A 96 21.77 -13.68 1.69
N THR A 97 20.72 -13.77 0.87
CA THR A 97 19.45 -13.04 1.09
C THR A 97 18.34 -13.95 1.60
N LYS A 98 18.46 -15.26 1.41
CA LYS A 98 17.55 -16.26 1.98
C LYS A 98 17.42 -16.04 3.47
N SER A 99 16.17 -15.96 3.94
CA SER A 99 15.95 -15.97 5.38
C SER A 99 16.45 -17.30 5.96
N ALA A 100 17.19 -17.22 7.08
CA ALA A 100 17.67 -18.42 7.76
C ALA A 100 16.49 -19.35 8.01
N ALA A 101 16.64 -20.63 7.63
CA ALA A 101 15.59 -21.61 7.84
C ALA A 101 15.25 -21.60 9.35
N PRO A 102 13.99 -21.31 9.73
CA PRO A 102 13.64 -21.21 11.13
C PRO A 102 13.94 -22.55 11.82
N PRO A 103 14.49 -22.54 13.05
CA PRO A 103 14.96 -23.75 13.70
C PRO A 103 13.80 -24.77 13.80
N ARG A 104 14.07 -26.02 13.41
CA ARG A 104 13.10 -27.13 13.28
C ARG A 104 12.15 -27.29 14.48
N ARG A 105 12.55 -26.81 15.66
CA ARG A 105 11.78 -26.89 16.93
C ARG A 105 10.70 -25.81 17.09
N THR A 106 10.67 -24.75 16.26
CA THR A 106 9.78 -23.58 16.49
C THR A 106 8.65 -23.41 15.48
N GLN A 107 8.73 -24.05 14.31
CA GLN A 107 7.68 -23.97 13.28
C GLN A 107 7.21 -25.37 12.86
N GLY A 108 5.99 -25.72 13.24
CA GLY A 108 5.33 -26.93 12.74
C GLY A 108 5.14 -26.88 11.21
N GLU A 109 5.01 -28.04 10.56
CA GLU A 109 4.86 -28.21 9.10
C GLU A 109 3.86 -27.24 8.46
N LYS A 110 2.80 -26.86 9.19
CA LYS A 110 1.77 -25.91 8.75
C LYS A 110 2.33 -24.54 8.37
N VAL A 111 3.36 -24.04 9.06
CA VAL A 111 3.98 -22.74 8.76
C VAL A 111 4.78 -22.81 7.45
N ARG A 112 5.53 -23.91 7.24
CA ARG A 112 6.26 -24.15 5.99
C ARG A 112 5.31 -24.22 4.80
N ILE A 113 4.17 -24.91 4.95
CA ILE A 113 3.14 -25.01 3.91
C ILE A 113 2.60 -23.62 3.56
N ILE A 114 2.29 -22.77 4.54
CA ILE A 114 1.80 -21.40 4.29
C ILE A 114 2.82 -20.56 3.54
N SER A 115 4.09 -20.62 3.96
CA SER A 115 5.18 -19.89 3.33
C SER A 115 5.33 -20.29 1.86
N GLN A 116 5.31 -21.60 1.58
CA GLN A 116 5.38 -22.15 0.22
C GLN A 116 4.17 -21.75 -0.65
N LEU A 117 2.96 -21.79 -0.09
CA LEU A 117 1.75 -21.37 -0.79
C LEU A 117 1.80 -19.89 -1.16
N TRP A 118 2.28 -19.04 -0.25
CA TRP A 118 2.45 -17.62 -0.51
C TRP A 118 3.48 -17.35 -1.59
N LYS A 119 4.65 -17.96 -1.49
CA LYS A 119 5.69 -17.88 -2.52
C LYS A 119 5.13 -18.29 -3.89
N LYS A 120 4.43 -19.42 -3.97
CA LYS A 120 3.81 -19.86 -5.23
C LYS A 120 2.77 -18.86 -5.75
N LYS A 121 2.01 -18.21 -4.88
CA LYS A 121 1.00 -17.20 -5.24
C LYS A 121 1.64 -15.94 -5.82
N VAL A 122 2.65 -15.37 -5.17
CA VAL A 122 3.33 -14.14 -5.62
C VAL A 122 4.03 -14.36 -6.96
N TYR A 123 4.97 -15.32 -7.00
CA TYR A 123 5.71 -15.64 -8.23
C TYR A 123 4.81 -16.17 -9.34
N GLY A 124 3.67 -16.78 -9.00
CA GLY A 124 2.69 -17.25 -9.97
C GLY A 124 1.94 -16.11 -10.68
N ARG A 125 1.68 -14.99 -9.99
CA ARG A 125 0.92 -13.83 -10.50
C ARG A 125 1.78 -12.83 -11.25
N SER A 126 3.06 -12.76 -10.92
CA SER A 126 3.98 -11.73 -11.41
C SER A 126 5.09 -12.30 -12.29
N ARG A 127 4.83 -13.41 -12.99
CA ARG A 127 5.85 -14.17 -13.78
C ARG A 127 6.59 -13.35 -14.83
N GLU A 128 5.97 -12.29 -15.32
CA GLU A 128 6.52 -11.41 -16.36
C GLU A 128 7.46 -10.34 -15.80
N LEU A 129 7.48 -10.14 -14.47
CA LEU A 129 8.38 -9.19 -13.85
C LEU A 129 9.82 -9.71 -13.89
N ALA A 130 10.76 -8.77 -14.06
CA ALA A 130 12.16 -9.06 -13.83
C ALA A 130 12.36 -9.59 -12.41
N GLN A 131 13.25 -10.56 -12.28
CA GLN A 131 13.73 -11.05 -10.99
C GLN A 131 15.09 -10.42 -10.74
N LEU A 132 15.18 -9.61 -9.68
CA LEU A 132 16.39 -8.90 -9.32
C LEU A 132 16.91 -9.39 -7.97
N ASP A 133 18.21 -9.62 -7.88
CA ASP A 133 18.88 -9.88 -6.62
C ASP A 133 19.07 -8.59 -5.79
N VAL A 134 19.59 -8.73 -4.58
CA VAL A 134 19.79 -7.61 -3.66
C VAL A 134 20.72 -6.53 -4.21
N HIS A 135 21.75 -6.90 -4.98
CA HIS A 135 22.71 -5.96 -5.54
C HIS A 135 22.09 -5.19 -6.70
N GLN A 136 21.30 -5.86 -7.54
CA GLN A 136 20.56 -5.24 -8.63
C GLN A 136 19.48 -4.29 -8.11
N VAL A 137 18.74 -4.68 -7.07
CA VAL A 137 17.77 -3.79 -6.40
C VAL A 137 18.48 -2.57 -5.81
N ALA A 138 19.59 -2.77 -5.08
CA ALA A 138 20.38 -1.68 -4.51
C ALA A 138 20.91 -0.72 -5.59
N LYS A 139 21.44 -1.26 -6.70
CA LYS A 139 21.89 -0.47 -7.84
C LYS A 139 20.74 0.34 -8.42
N ARG A 140 19.58 -0.29 -8.64
CA ARG A 140 18.40 0.36 -9.21
C ARG A 140 17.90 1.50 -8.33
N LEU A 141 17.82 1.30 -7.02
CA LEU A 141 17.43 2.33 -6.04
C LEU A 141 18.35 3.56 -6.11
N ARG A 142 19.67 3.35 -6.24
CA ARG A 142 20.62 4.47 -6.43
C ARG A 142 20.43 5.17 -7.76
N GLU A 143 20.28 4.43 -8.86
CA GLU A 143 20.09 5.00 -10.20
C GLU A 143 18.81 5.85 -10.31
N ILE A 144 17.72 5.39 -9.70
CA ILE A 144 16.49 6.18 -9.68
C ILE A 144 16.60 7.34 -8.70
N GLY A 145 17.67 7.45 -7.89
CA GLY A 145 17.95 8.54 -6.97
C GLY A 145 17.22 8.44 -5.62
N ILE A 146 17.00 7.24 -5.08
CA ILE A 146 16.55 7.08 -3.68
C ILE A 146 17.73 7.34 -2.75
N THR A 147 17.48 8.09 -1.69
CA THR A 147 18.47 8.48 -0.69
C THR A 147 17.88 8.39 0.73
N PRO A 148 18.70 8.48 1.79
CA PRO A 148 18.23 8.56 3.17
C PRO A 148 17.30 9.75 3.48
N GLU A 149 17.21 10.75 2.62
CA GLU A 149 16.32 11.92 2.75
C GLU A 149 14.98 11.73 2.01
N THR A 150 14.87 10.70 1.18
CA THR A 150 13.64 10.40 0.43
C THR A 150 12.50 10.10 1.40
N ILE A 151 11.30 10.64 1.12
CA ILE A 151 10.10 10.32 1.90
C ILE A 151 9.35 9.16 1.27
N PHE A 152 9.00 8.18 2.09
CA PHE A 152 8.18 7.03 1.72
C PHE A 152 6.77 7.15 2.29
N LEU A 153 5.78 6.78 1.50
CA LEU A 153 4.40 6.60 1.92
C LEU A 153 4.04 5.12 1.77
N ALA A 154 3.40 4.54 2.78
CA ALA A 154 2.97 3.13 2.74
C ALA A 154 1.52 3.01 3.20
N TRP A 155 0.71 2.21 2.49
CA TRP A 155 -0.66 1.89 2.92
C TRP A 155 -0.65 0.84 4.04
N HIS A 156 -0.14 1.24 5.20
CA HIS A 156 -0.05 0.37 6.37
C HIS A 156 -0.25 1.18 7.66
N VAL A 157 -0.32 0.48 8.80
CA VAL A 157 -0.37 1.09 10.14
C VAL A 157 1.02 1.44 10.71
N SER A 158 2.08 1.03 10.01
CA SER A 158 3.49 1.16 10.42
C SER A 158 4.39 1.20 9.18
N CYS A 159 5.69 1.42 9.36
CA CYS A 159 6.68 1.48 8.29
C CYS A 159 7.17 0.08 7.83
N ALA A 160 6.31 -0.94 7.90
CA ALA A 160 6.70 -2.34 7.71
C ALA A 160 7.34 -2.59 6.32
N ASP A 161 6.77 -2.02 5.26
CA ASP A 161 7.29 -2.18 3.90
C ASP A 161 8.70 -1.61 3.75
N LEU A 162 8.94 -0.41 4.30
CA LEU A 162 10.27 0.19 4.30
C LEU A 162 11.27 -0.64 5.11
N GLN A 163 10.87 -1.12 6.29
CA GLN A 163 11.70 -1.97 7.15
C GLN A 163 12.10 -3.26 6.44
N ILE A 164 11.14 -3.95 5.80
CA ILE A 164 11.40 -5.21 5.09
C ILE A 164 12.36 -5.01 3.92
N LEU A 165 12.18 -3.97 3.11
CA LEU A 165 13.09 -3.70 2.00
C LEU A 165 14.49 -3.32 2.50
N ARG A 166 14.59 -2.54 3.58
CA ARG A 166 15.87 -2.17 4.19
C ARG A 166 16.59 -3.37 4.79
N ASP A 167 15.88 -4.27 5.47
CA ASP A 167 16.44 -5.52 6.00
C ASP A 167 16.96 -6.40 4.87
N PHE A 168 16.22 -6.51 3.76
CA PHE A 168 16.65 -7.21 2.56
C PHE A 168 17.96 -6.64 1.99
N LEU A 169 18.06 -5.31 1.85
CA LEU A 169 19.29 -4.64 1.39
C LEU A 169 20.47 -4.86 2.35
N ALA A 170 20.22 -4.81 3.66
CA ALA A 170 21.25 -4.99 4.68
C ALA A 170 21.86 -6.39 4.63
N LYS A 171 21.10 -7.43 4.26
CA LYS A 171 21.62 -8.79 4.05
C LYS A 171 22.68 -8.84 2.95
N GLY A 172 22.51 -8.08 1.87
CA GLY A 172 23.50 -7.92 0.80
C GLY A 172 24.60 -6.89 1.08
N GLY A 173 24.76 -6.44 2.34
CA GLY A 173 25.74 -5.44 2.73
C GLY A 173 25.40 -4.00 2.32
N HIS A 174 24.21 -3.75 1.77
CA HIS A 174 23.79 -2.42 1.33
C HIS A 174 23.08 -1.67 2.44
N ARG A 175 23.84 -0.84 3.15
CA ARG A 175 23.35 0.09 4.18
C ARG A 175 23.27 1.51 3.61
N ASN A 176 22.46 2.37 4.22
CA ASN A 176 22.37 3.80 3.93
C ASN A 176 21.86 4.17 2.52
N ILE A 177 21.08 3.31 1.86
CA ILE A 177 20.35 3.65 0.63
C ILE A 177 18.97 4.21 0.97
N LEU A 178 18.25 3.48 1.82
CA LEU A 178 16.89 3.80 2.24
C LEU A 178 16.93 4.67 3.50
N PRO A 179 15.91 5.51 3.70
CA PRO A 179 15.79 6.29 4.92
C PRO A 179 15.48 5.43 6.15
N GLU A 180 15.62 6.06 7.31
CA GLU A 180 15.06 5.57 8.58
C GLU A 180 13.53 5.77 8.64
N ASP A 181 12.88 5.14 9.62
CA ASP A 181 11.41 5.17 9.78
C ASP A 181 10.84 6.60 9.90
N GLY A 182 11.64 7.56 10.36
CA GLY A 182 11.26 8.97 10.45
C GLY A 182 10.97 9.65 9.12
N ASN A 183 11.36 9.06 7.98
CA ASN A 183 10.96 9.53 6.64
C ASN A 183 9.95 8.59 5.98
N CYS A 184 9.26 7.75 6.75
CA CYS A 184 8.16 6.93 6.25
C CYS A 184 6.85 7.30 6.94
N PHE A 185 5.84 7.64 6.15
CA PHE A 185 4.49 7.96 6.63
C PHE A 185 3.55 6.78 6.36
N PRO A 186 3.14 6.04 7.41
CA PRO A 186 2.01 5.11 7.29
C PRO A 186 0.72 5.90 7.05
N LEU A 187 -0.03 5.55 6.01
CA LEU A 187 -1.23 6.29 5.60
C LEU A 187 -2.49 5.88 6.38
N ILE A 188 -2.59 4.63 6.87
CA ILE A 188 -3.79 4.15 7.57
C ILE A 188 -4.09 4.99 8.83
N PRO A 189 -3.12 5.37 9.68
CA PRO A 189 -3.37 6.24 10.83
C PRO A 189 -3.98 7.59 10.44
N LEU A 190 -3.50 8.22 9.35
CA LEU A 190 -4.03 9.50 8.86
C LEU A 190 -5.50 9.38 8.47
N PHE A 191 -5.87 8.30 7.78
CA PHE A 191 -7.26 8.01 7.44
C PHE A 191 -8.10 7.70 8.68
N ARG A 192 -7.57 6.92 9.62
CA ARG A 192 -8.31 6.45 10.79
C ARG A 192 -8.81 7.60 11.67
N GLU A 193 -8.03 8.66 11.82
CA GLU A 193 -8.42 9.85 12.60
C GLU A 193 -9.64 10.57 12.02
N ASN A 194 -9.84 10.48 10.71
CA ASN A 194 -10.92 11.17 9.99
C ASN A 194 -12.15 10.30 9.73
N MET A 195 -12.07 9.00 10.07
CA MET A 195 -13.12 8.02 9.83
C MET A 195 -13.83 7.65 11.13
N PRO A 196 -15.13 7.30 11.10
CA PRO A 196 -15.84 6.96 12.34
C PRO A 196 -15.22 5.69 12.97
N LYS A 197 -14.83 5.81 14.25
CA LYS A 197 -14.05 4.80 14.98
C LYS A 197 -14.71 3.42 14.90
N GLY A 198 -13.91 2.40 14.57
CA GLY A 198 -14.32 1.00 14.54
C GLY A 198 -15.32 0.59 13.44
N SER A 199 -15.89 1.54 12.70
CA SER A 199 -16.98 1.26 11.74
C SER A 199 -16.53 1.03 10.30
N PHE A 200 -15.42 1.66 9.89
CA PHE A 200 -14.96 1.62 8.51
C PHE A 200 -13.63 0.85 8.36
N PRO A 201 -13.59 -0.24 7.59
CA PRO A 201 -12.35 -0.98 7.35
C PRO A 201 -11.42 -0.21 6.40
N LEU A 202 -10.14 -0.12 6.74
CA LEU A 202 -9.12 0.60 5.97
C LEU A 202 -8.19 -0.33 5.18
N ARG A 203 -8.67 -1.52 4.82
CA ARG A 203 -7.97 -2.37 3.86
C ARG A 203 -8.06 -1.70 2.49
N LEU A 204 -6.98 -1.71 1.71
CA LEU A 204 -6.94 -1.01 0.43
C LEU A 204 -7.98 -1.55 -0.55
N GLU A 205 -8.14 -2.88 -0.60
CA GLU A 205 -9.18 -3.59 -1.36
C GLU A 205 -10.63 -3.18 -1.01
N ILE A 206 -10.85 -2.42 0.08
CA ILE A 206 -12.16 -1.91 0.50
C ILE A 206 -12.26 -0.40 0.29
N VAL A 207 -11.24 0.34 0.71
CA VAL A 207 -11.22 1.81 0.57
C VAL A 207 -11.16 2.22 -0.90
N TYR A 208 -10.32 1.55 -1.69
CA TYR A 208 -10.10 1.89 -3.09
C TYR A 208 -11.37 1.83 -3.92
N PRO A 209 -12.15 0.74 -3.96
CA PRO A 209 -13.39 0.70 -4.73
C PRO A 209 -14.49 1.62 -4.18
N VAL A 210 -14.41 2.05 -2.91
CA VAL A 210 -15.33 3.09 -2.39
C VAL A 210 -14.97 4.45 -2.99
N MET A 211 -13.68 4.79 -3.06
CA MET A 211 -13.20 6.08 -3.56
C MET A 211 -13.20 6.16 -5.09
N PHE A 212 -12.85 5.06 -5.76
CA PHE A 212 -12.63 4.96 -7.20
C PHE A 212 -13.37 3.74 -7.80
N PRO A 213 -14.70 3.67 -7.69
CA PRO A 213 -15.50 2.47 -8.07
C PRO A 213 -15.42 2.08 -9.55
N ARG A 214 -14.90 2.95 -10.43
CA ARG A 214 -14.74 2.74 -11.88
C ARG A 214 -13.29 2.53 -12.31
N SER A 215 -12.36 2.48 -11.37
CA SER A 215 -10.96 2.31 -11.72
C SER A 215 -10.70 0.87 -12.16
N ASP A 216 -9.97 0.71 -13.27
CA ASP A 216 -9.49 -0.57 -13.77
C ASP A 216 -8.48 -1.24 -12.82
N LEU A 217 -8.06 -0.55 -11.76
CA LEU A 217 -7.23 -1.15 -10.70
C LEU A 217 -8.06 -1.95 -9.68
N CYS A 218 -9.39 -1.80 -9.66
CA CYS A 218 -10.24 -2.52 -8.70
C CYS A 218 -10.14 -4.05 -8.88
N GLY A 219 -10.07 -4.79 -7.77
CA GLY A 219 -10.00 -6.26 -7.79
C GLY A 219 -8.62 -6.85 -8.12
N HIS A 220 -7.63 -6.02 -8.43
CA HIS A 220 -6.27 -6.45 -8.77
C HIS A 220 -5.25 -6.37 -7.62
N ASN A 221 -5.74 -6.28 -6.38
CA ASN A 221 -4.93 -6.24 -5.14
C ASN A 221 -4.03 -7.48 -4.95
N HIS A 222 -3.06 -7.34 -4.02
CA HIS A 222 -1.99 -8.31 -3.73
C HIS A 222 -1.04 -8.46 -4.92
N ARG A 223 -0.68 -7.30 -5.48
CA ARG A 223 0.33 -7.07 -6.52
C ARG A 223 0.95 -5.72 -6.18
N ALA A 224 2.24 -5.70 -5.84
CA ALA A 224 2.86 -4.55 -5.20
C ALA A 224 2.70 -3.26 -6.02
N LEU A 225 2.83 -3.33 -7.35
CA LEU A 225 2.64 -2.17 -8.22
C LEU A 225 1.18 -1.67 -8.24
N ILE A 226 0.21 -2.58 -8.26
CA ILE A 226 -1.20 -2.20 -8.26
C ILE A 226 -1.56 -1.55 -6.92
N ASP A 227 -1.13 -2.14 -5.81
CA ASP A 227 -1.39 -1.59 -4.48
C ASP A 227 -0.68 -0.23 -4.29
N CYS A 228 0.53 -0.03 -4.84
CA CYS A 228 1.18 1.28 -4.92
C CYS A 228 0.32 2.33 -5.64
N LEU A 229 -0.19 2.00 -6.84
CA LEU A 229 -1.01 2.90 -7.65
C LEU A 229 -2.32 3.23 -6.93
N GLN A 230 -2.97 2.21 -6.34
CA GLN A 230 -4.18 2.41 -5.56
C GLN A 230 -3.93 3.30 -4.33
N ALA A 231 -2.84 3.07 -3.61
CA ALA A 231 -2.43 3.87 -2.46
C ALA A 231 -2.14 5.33 -2.88
N ARG A 232 -1.60 5.56 -4.08
CA ARG A 232 -1.39 6.91 -4.63
C ARG A 232 -2.69 7.65 -4.81
N ASP A 233 -3.68 7.06 -5.48
CA ASP A 233 -4.94 7.74 -5.74
C ASP A 233 -5.67 8.02 -4.43
N VAL A 234 -5.65 7.07 -3.50
CA VAL A 234 -6.25 7.24 -2.17
C VAL A 234 -5.54 8.35 -1.39
N CYS A 235 -4.21 8.42 -1.47
CA CYS A 235 -3.42 9.50 -0.87
C CYS A 235 -3.71 10.87 -1.51
N ASN A 236 -3.90 10.95 -2.82
CA ASN A 236 -4.34 12.17 -3.50
C ASN A 236 -5.72 12.62 -2.99
N GLY A 237 -6.67 11.68 -2.90
CA GLY A 237 -8.00 11.96 -2.33
C GLY A 237 -7.93 12.44 -0.89
N PHE A 238 -7.03 11.88 -0.07
CA PHE A 238 -6.77 12.37 1.29
C PHE A 238 -6.35 13.84 1.31
N ASP A 239 -5.39 14.21 0.46
CA ASP A 239 -4.91 15.59 0.38
C ASP A 239 -6.03 16.55 0.00
N ASP A 240 -6.95 16.14 -0.89
CA ASP A 240 -8.16 16.88 -1.25
C ASP A 240 -9.16 16.97 -0.09
N PHE A 241 -9.34 15.89 0.69
CA PHE A 241 -10.26 15.91 1.84
C PHE A 241 -9.77 16.85 2.96
N CYS A 242 -8.47 17.11 3.03
CA CYS A 242 -7.91 18.11 3.92
C CYS A 242 -8.18 19.57 3.47
N GLU A 243 -8.70 19.78 2.25
CA GLU A 243 -9.17 21.10 1.81
C GLU A 243 -10.57 21.42 2.34
N PRO A 244 -10.93 22.71 2.47
CA PRO A 244 -12.31 23.13 2.68
C PRO A 244 -13.26 22.47 1.67
N VAL A 245 -14.40 21.95 2.14
CA VAL A 245 -15.35 21.19 1.30
C VAL A 245 -15.74 21.94 0.01
N GLY A 246 -15.84 23.27 0.07
CA GLY A 246 -16.19 24.11 -1.08
C GLY A 246 -15.12 24.20 -2.18
N SER A 247 -13.84 24.04 -1.83
CA SER A 247 -12.70 24.19 -2.76
C SER A 247 -12.24 22.87 -3.40
N ARG A 248 -12.84 21.74 -3.01
CA ARG A 248 -12.48 20.41 -3.54
C ARG A 248 -12.95 20.19 -4.97
N GLY A 249 -12.30 19.24 -5.64
CA GLY A 249 -12.72 18.64 -6.90
C GLY A 249 -14.19 18.22 -6.87
N ILE A 250 -14.82 18.27 -8.04
CA ILE A 250 -16.26 18.05 -8.21
C ILE A 250 -16.68 16.64 -7.75
N GLU A 251 -15.83 15.66 -8.01
CA GLU A 251 -15.91 14.25 -7.64
C GLU A 251 -15.92 14.02 -6.13
N TRP A 252 -15.27 14.90 -5.37
CA TRP A 252 -15.18 14.81 -3.90
C TRP A 252 -16.27 15.61 -3.17
N LYS A 253 -17.17 16.27 -3.91
CA LYS A 253 -18.35 16.91 -3.32
C LYS A 253 -19.34 15.81 -2.90
N PRO A 254 -19.76 15.74 -1.62
CA PRO A 254 -20.52 14.59 -1.09
C PRO A 254 -21.78 14.21 -1.89
N ALA A 255 -22.49 15.22 -2.43
CA ALA A 255 -23.70 15.01 -3.22
C ALA A 255 -23.44 14.34 -4.59
N LYS A 256 -22.28 14.59 -5.21
CA LYS A 256 -21.88 13.97 -6.49
C LYS A 256 -21.25 12.60 -6.28
N PHE A 257 -20.36 12.48 -5.28
CA PHE A 257 -19.73 11.22 -4.90
C PHE A 257 -20.75 10.08 -4.71
N ARG A 258 -21.83 10.32 -3.95
CA ARG A 258 -22.88 9.31 -3.74
C ARG A 258 -23.55 8.86 -5.04
N LYS A 259 -23.86 9.80 -5.94
CA LYS A 259 -24.56 9.51 -7.19
C LYS A 259 -23.70 8.67 -8.14
N GLU A 260 -22.42 8.98 -8.23
CA GLU A 260 -21.48 8.25 -9.09
C GLU A 260 -21.19 6.86 -8.54
N ALA A 261 -20.89 6.74 -7.24
CA ALA A 261 -20.67 5.44 -6.61
C ALA A 261 -21.88 4.51 -6.71
N GLN A 262 -23.11 5.03 -6.57
CA GLN A 262 -24.33 4.23 -6.68
C GLN A 262 -24.61 3.72 -8.10
N ARG A 263 -24.29 4.49 -9.15
CA ARG A 263 -24.50 4.07 -10.54
C ARG A 263 -23.57 2.93 -10.95
N CYS A 264 -22.35 2.90 -10.44
CA CYS A 264 -21.31 1.96 -10.87
C CYS A 264 -21.42 0.58 -10.19
N ILE A 265 -22.13 0.48 -9.05
CA ILE A 265 -22.42 -0.80 -8.40
C ILE A 265 -23.30 -1.70 -9.28
N GLY A 266 -24.07 -1.12 -10.22
CA GLY A 266 -24.85 -1.87 -11.19
C GLY A 266 -24.00 -2.61 -12.24
N ASP A 267 -22.87 -2.03 -12.64
CA ASP A 267 -22.06 -2.52 -13.77
C ASP A 267 -20.96 -3.49 -13.34
N TYR A 268 -20.52 -3.46 -12.08
CA TYR A 268 -19.51 -4.38 -11.54
C TYR A 268 -20.07 -5.81 -11.28
N LEU A 269 -21.37 -6.02 -11.51
CA LEU A 269 -22.11 -7.25 -11.19
C LEU A 269 -22.90 -7.81 -12.37
N ALA A 270 -22.66 -7.31 -13.59
CA ALA A 270 -23.16 -7.86 -14.85
C ALA A 270 -22.11 -8.77 -15.49
#